data_AF-A0A932XY97-F1
#
_entry.id   AF-A0A932XY97-F1
#
_cell.length_a   1.000
_cell.length_b   1.000
_cell.length_c   1.000
_cell.angle_alpha   90.00
_cell.angle_beta   90.00
_cell.angle_gamma   90.00
#
_symmetry.space_group_name_H-M   'P 1'
#
loop_
_entity.id
_entity.type
_entity.pdbx_description
1 polymer ?
#
loop_
_entity_poly.entity_id
_entity_poly.type
_entity_poly.pdbx_seq_one_letter_code
_entity_poly.pdbx_strand_id
1 'polypeptide(L)'
;MEPKPVITNLTKGFKPEEYVVFQGKSLRSVSRAFGKSMSEMTKAYLKWALGGNNLRARRLILNDAQDRLHHLEELAASGALVVDRVNWLRRYLEAFYGYCEGAGISFAEGALLQAEVSPGCQTLGVQDTKTGEIRFIHTEEDASSYGGSEDGYRYKLVQMDLKGRSIRFFAYRGLCGWGPAFGLNETTGLVQAVDDLMLREAYEQGVLWANAVAFMTLDSGDIKTIEKLFLKIESLPGMKFTGGYSIHFAQLGDLPLMRSVEFGGDKIKWLEPDKVRNRLIIAQTNCPLDPEIQPFSVTSPPQKGEYWGRAGAQLYVEMRERQLRLVTIGATVDWLKKNMDESIKKGLEILADPYADVGKSVGGQGRDSFYYTGLPSRWTVAHLVSYVGRDEIGFYVGKLTPKTIKGREYALKFKKNYKFAGKELWKLAERERRIFFKQ
;
A
#
# COMPACT_ATOMS: atom_id res chain seq x y z
N MET A 1 -11.23 -32.37 -9.99
CA MET A 1 -10.66 -31.03 -10.25
C MET A 1 -11.50 -30.05 -9.46
N GLU A 2 -10.90 -29.29 -8.55
CA GLU A 2 -11.62 -28.21 -7.88
C GLU A 2 -12.04 -27.17 -8.93
N PRO A 3 -13.27 -26.61 -8.85
CA PRO A 3 -13.70 -25.56 -9.75
C PRO A 3 -12.79 -24.35 -9.60
N LYS A 4 -12.35 -23.78 -10.74
CA LYS A 4 -11.58 -22.54 -10.72
C LYS A 4 -12.45 -21.41 -10.21
N PRO A 5 -11.90 -20.48 -9.42
CA PRO A 5 -12.65 -19.34 -8.93
C PRO A 5 -13.17 -18.47 -10.07
N VAL A 6 -14.37 -17.92 -9.90
CA VAL A 6 -14.97 -16.96 -10.84
C VAL A 6 -14.37 -15.59 -10.54
N ILE A 7 -13.46 -15.13 -11.40
CA ILE A 7 -12.80 -13.84 -11.25
C ILE A 7 -13.37 -12.85 -12.27
N THR A 8 -14.03 -11.80 -11.77
CA THR A 8 -14.53 -10.70 -12.60
C THR A 8 -13.63 -9.49 -12.47
N ASN A 9 -13.01 -9.11 -13.57
CA ASN A 9 -12.05 -8.01 -13.63
C ASN A 9 -12.65 -6.81 -14.33
N LEU A 10 -12.69 -5.68 -13.62
CA LEU A 10 -13.24 -4.44 -14.14
C LEU A 10 -12.17 -3.34 -14.06
N THR A 11 -11.92 -2.66 -15.17
CA THR A 11 -10.89 -1.61 -15.25
C THR A 11 -11.49 -0.33 -15.82
N LYS A 12 -11.20 0.82 -15.19
CA LYS A 12 -11.70 2.12 -15.66
C LYS A 12 -10.61 3.19 -15.68
N GLY A 13 -10.59 3.98 -16.75
CA GLY A 13 -9.68 5.13 -16.87
C GLY A 13 -8.24 4.77 -17.26
N PHE A 14 -7.99 3.54 -17.71
CA PHE A 14 -6.71 3.13 -18.29
C PHE A 14 -6.76 3.23 -19.81
N LYS A 15 -5.74 3.86 -20.42
CA LYS A 15 -5.53 3.81 -21.86
C LYS A 15 -5.08 2.40 -22.28
N PRO A 16 -5.29 1.98 -23.55
CA PRO A 16 -4.90 0.65 -24.01
C PRO A 16 -3.44 0.26 -23.71
N GLU A 17 -2.51 1.21 -23.77
CA GLU A 17 -1.08 1.02 -23.49
C GLU A 17 -0.72 0.93 -22.00
N GLU A 18 -1.69 1.21 -21.12
CA GLU A 18 -1.54 1.23 -19.66
C GLU A 18 -2.08 -0.04 -19.00
N TYR A 19 -2.86 -0.85 -19.73
CA TYR A 19 -3.17 -2.22 -19.34
C TYR A 19 -2.36 -3.19 -20.19
N VAL A 20 -1.37 -3.84 -19.58
CA VAL A 20 -0.41 -4.68 -20.30
C VAL A 20 -0.41 -6.11 -19.77
N VAL A 21 -0.44 -7.06 -20.69
CA VAL A 21 -0.38 -8.50 -20.39
C VAL A 21 0.94 -9.06 -20.91
N PHE A 22 1.66 -9.76 -20.05
CA PHE A 22 2.92 -10.42 -20.41
C PHE A 22 2.81 -11.91 -20.16
N GLN A 23 3.19 -12.71 -21.14
CA GLN A 23 3.16 -14.17 -21.07
C GLN A 23 4.55 -14.73 -21.25
N GLY A 24 4.92 -15.74 -20.45
CA GLY A 24 6.23 -16.36 -20.60
C GLY A 24 6.42 -17.64 -19.80
N LYS A 25 7.55 -18.29 -20.05
CA LYS A 25 7.89 -19.59 -19.46
C LYS A 25 8.64 -19.47 -18.12
N SER A 26 9.26 -18.32 -17.86
CA SER A 26 10.04 -18.05 -16.65
C SER A 26 9.76 -16.65 -16.11
N LEU A 27 9.88 -16.50 -14.80
CA LEU A 27 9.69 -15.23 -14.11
C LEU A 27 10.62 -14.15 -14.68
N ARG A 28 11.92 -14.45 -14.79
CA ARG A 28 12.91 -13.54 -15.40
C ARG A 28 12.52 -13.08 -16.81
N SER A 29 12.02 -13.97 -17.66
CA SER A 29 11.61 -13.60 -19.04
C SER A 29 10.40 -12.66 -19.07
N VAL A 30 9.41 -12.91 -18.23
CA VAL A 30 8.19 -12.07 -18.14
C VAL A 30 8.53 -10.71 -17.52
N SER A 31 9.34 -10.70 -16.45
CA SER A 31 9.81 -9.48 -15.84
C SER A 31 10.70 -8.65 -16.77
N ARG A 32 11.49 -9.29 -17.66
CA ARG A 32 12.23 -8.59 -18.73
C ARG A 32 11.32 -7.91 -19.74
N ALA A 33 10.25 -8.58 -20.17
CA ALA A 33 9.25 -7.95 -21.04
C ALA A 33 8.55 -6.76 -20.35
N PHE A 34 8.23 -6.91 -19.07
CA PHE A 34 7.68 -5.84 -18.25
C PHE A 34 8.65 -4.65 -18.10
N GLY A 35 9.91 -4.91 -17.74
CA GLY A 35 10.96 -3.89 -17.66
C GLY A 35 11.11 -3.11 -18.96
N LYS A 36 11.09 -3.80 -20.11
CA LYS A 36 11.12 -3.17 -21.44
C LYS A 36 9.94 -2.21 -21.66
N SER A 37 8.73 -2.62 -21.25
CA SER A 37 7.52 -1.79 -21.33
C SER A 37 7.55 -0.57 -20.38
N MET A 38 8.37 -0.63 -19.33
CA MET A 38 8.54 0.44 -18.33
C MET A 38 9.84 1.26 -18.52
N SER A 39 10.69 0.96 -19.52
CA SER A 39 12.04 1.54 -19.71
C SER A 39 12.06 3.06 -19.58
N GLU A 40 11.26 3.76 -20.39
CA GLU A 40 11.30 5.23 -20.44
C GLU A 40 10.82 5.86 -19.14
N MET A 41 9.78 5.30 -18.52
CA MET A 41 9.27 5.79 -17.24
C MET A 41 10.26 5.54 -16.11
N THR A 42 10.94 4.40 -16.14
CA THR A 42 11.96 3.99 -15.17
C THR A 42 13.19 4.87 -15.26
N LYS A 43 13.73 5.08 -16.46
CA LYS A 43 14.90 5.97 -16.68
C LYS A 43 14.61 7.41 -16.29
N ALA A 44 13.40 7.90 -16.58
CA ALA A 44 13.00 9.23 -16.16
C ALA A 44 12.86 9.36 -14.65
N TYR A 45 12.35 8.33 -13.96
CA TYR A 45 12.27 8.31 -12.50
C TYR A 45 13.66 8.20 -11.86
N LEU A 46 14.53 7.36 -12.41
CA LEU A 46 15.93 7.25 -11.99
C LEU A 46 16.66 8.59 -12.12
N LYS A 47 16.46 9.31 -13.24
CA LYS A 47 17.02 10.65 -13.44
C LYS A 47 16.52 11.64 -12.37
N TRP A 48 15.26 11.54 -11.95
CA TRP A 48 14.70 12.33 -10.86
C TRP A 48 15.32 11.93 -9.51
N ALA A 49 15.39 10.64 -9.20
CA ALA A 49 15.96 10.11 -7.95
C ALA A 49 17.45 10.48 -7.77
N LEU A 50 18.21 10.49 -8.87
CA LEU A 50 19.61 10.92 -8.90
C LEU A 50 19.78 12.43 -9.17
N GLY A 51 18.69 13.17 -9.34
CA GLY A 51 18.66 14.59 -9.66
C GLY A 51 19.32 15.43 -8.56
N GLY A 52 19.98 16.53 -8.94
CA GLY A 52 20.65 17.44 -7.98
C GLY A 52 21.96 16.93 -7.37
N ASN A 53 22.25 15.63 -7.44
CA ASN A 53 23.49 15.04 -6.94
C ASN A 53 24.66 15.20 -7.91
N ASN A 54 25.84 15.57 -7.41
CA ASN A 54 27.08 15.56 -8.18
C ASN A 54 27.57 14.11 -8.45
N LEU A 55 28.54 13.94 -9.36
CA LEU A 55 29.04 12.62 -9.75
C LEU A 55 29.55 11.77 -8.58
N ARG A 56 30.21 12.39 -7.59
CA ARG A 56 30.72 11.70 -6.41
C ARG A 56 29.59 11.18 -5.53
N ALA A 57 28.59 12.02 -5.26
CA ALA A 57 27.41 11.64 -4.48
C ALA A 57 26.62 10.51 -5.16
N ARG A 58 26.43 10.59 -6.48
CA ARG A 58 25.79 9.51 -7.26
C ARG A 58 26.53 8.17 -7.14
N ARG A 59 27.85 8.18 -7.26
CA ARG A 59 28.66 6.96 -7.11
C ARG A 59 28.50 6.35 -5.72
N LEU A 60 28.49 7.17 -4.67
CA LEU A 60 28.31 6.68 -3.29
C LEU A 60 26.93 6.04 -3.10
N ILE A 61 25.87 6.68 -3.60
CA ILE A 61 24.50 6.15 -3.54
C ILE A 61 24.39 4.81 -4.28
N LEU A 62 24.98 4.70 -5.47
CA LEU A 62 24.92 3.47 -6.26
C LEU A 62 25.76 2.34 -5.65
N ASN A 63 26.90 2.66 -5.03
CA ASN A 63 27.68 1.66 -4.30
C ASN A 63 26.90 1.12 -3.09
N ASP A 64 26.27 2.00 -2.30
CA ASP A 64 25.41 1.61 -1.18
C ASP A 64 24.25 0.72 -1.65
N ALA A 65 23.58 1.08 -2.75
CA ALA A 65 22.52 0.26 -3.34
C ALA A 65 23.02 -1.12 -3.81
N GLN A 66 24.23 -1.19 -4.37
CA GLN A 66 24.85 -2.44 -4.80
C GLN A 66 25.21 -3.34 -3.61
N ASP A 67 25.76 -2.78 -2.54
CA ASP A 67 26.10 -3.51 -1.31
C ASP A 67 24.82 -4.10 -0.67
N ARG A 68 23.73 -3.34 -0.66
CA ARG A 68 22.41 -3.83 -0.19
C ARG A 68 21.87 -4.96 -1.04
N LEU A 69 21.99 -4.86 -2.37
CA LEU A 69 21.60 -5.94 -3.27
C LEU A 69 22.42 -7.21 -2.97
N HIS A 70 23.72 -7.07 -2.71
CA HIS A 70 24.57 -8.20 -2.37
C HIS A 70 24.11 -8.92 -1.10
N HIS A 71 23.73 -8.21 -0.05
CA HIS A 71 23.18 -8.85 1.15
C HIS A 71 21.88 -9.63 0.88
N LEU A 72 21.01 -9.14 -0.02
CA LEU A 72 19.83 -9.91 -0.45
C LEU A 72 20.21 -11.17 -1.22
N GLU A 73 21.23 -11.09 -2.08
CA GLU A 73 21.76 -12.24 -2.83
C GLU A 73 22.31 -13.31 -1.88
N GLU A 74 23.08 -12.92 -0.86
CA GLU A 74 23.60 -13.82 0.17
C GLU A 74 22.47 -14.46 0.98
N LEU A 75 21.46 -13.68 1.38
CA LEU A 75 20.28 -14.19 2.07
C LEU A 75 19.51 -15.20 1.20
N ALA A 76 19.37 -14.94 -0.09
CA ALA A 76 18.74 -15.86 -1.04
C ALA A 76 19.60 -17.11 -1.31
N ALA A 77 20.93 -16.98 -1.31
CA ALA A 77 21.86 -18.09 -1.51
C ALA A 77 21.85 -19.07 -0.32
N SER A 78 21.80 -18.54 0.91
CA SER A 78 21.74 -19.34 2.14
C SER A 78 20.45 -20.15 2.31
N GLY A 79 19.40 -19.81 1.55
CA GLY A 79 18.09 -20.43 1.69
C GLY A 79 17.32 -19.98 2.94
N ALA A 80 17.68 -18.83 3.52
CA ALA A 80 17.05 -18.30 4.73
C ALA A 80 15.53 -18.15 4.62
N LEU A 81 15.00 -17.85 3.42
CA LEU A 81 13.57 -17.67 3.16
C LEU A 81 12.98 -18.79 2.29
N VAL A 82 13.42 -20.03 2.52
CA VAL A 82 12.80 -21.24 1.96
C VAL A 82 11.59 -21.63 2.81
N VAL A 83 10.39 -21.55 2.24
CA VAL A 83 9.12 -21.99 2.84
C VAL A 83 8.41 -22.88 1.85
N ASP A 84 7.89 -24.03 2.31
CA ASP A 84 7.22 -25.03 1.47
C ASP A 84 8.04 -25.42 0.22
N ARG A 85 9.35 -25.57 0.42
CA ARG A 85 10.37 -25.91 -0.60
C ARG A 85 10.57 -24.85 -1.69
N VAL A 86 10.00 -23.65 -1.54
CA VAL A 86 10.18 -22.53 -2.45
C VAL A 86 11.06 -21.47 -1.78
N ASN A 87 12.14 -21.06 -2.45
CA ASN A 87 12.94 -19.91 -2.04
C ASN A 87 12.31 -18.63 -2.59
N TRP A 88 11.52 -17.95 -1.76
CA TRP A 88 10.71 -16.81 -2.19
C TRP A 88 11.57 -15.58 -2.54
N LEU A 89 12.64 -15.35 -1.79
CA LEU A 89 13.55 -14.24 -2.07
C LEU A 89 14.31 -14.44 -3.39
N ARG A 90 14.71 -15.68 -3.71
CA ARG A 90 15.32 -15.99 -5.01
C ARG A 90 14.36 -15.70 -6.17
N ARG A 91 13.07 -15.98 -6.01
CA ARG A 91 12.05 -15.65 -7.01
C ARG A 91 11.90 -14.14 -7.19
N TYR A 92 11.90 -13.37 -6.10
CA TYR A 92 11.96 -11.91 -6.18
C TYR A 92 13.19 -11.44 -6.97
N LEU A 93 14.38 -11.95 -6.65
CA LEU A 93 15.61 -11.58 -7.35
C LEU A 93 15.56 -11.95 -8.85
N GLU A 94 14.99 -13.10 -9.21
CA GLU A 94 14.77 -13.46 -10.63
C GLU A 94 13.91 -12.42 -11.38
N ALA A 95 12.84 -11.94 -10.73
CA ALA A 95 11.99 -10.89 -11.29
C ALA A 95 12.75 -9.56 -11.38
N PHE A 96 13.46 -9.20 -10.32
CA PHE A 96 14.28 -7.99 -10.23
C PHE A 96 15.32 -7.90 -11.37
N TYR A 97 16.13 -8.94 -11.56
CA TYR A 97 17.14 -8.93 -12.63
C TYR A 97 16.49 -8.89 -14.01
N GLY A 98 15.42 -9.67 -14.21
CA GLY A 98 14.66 -9.63 -15.45
C GLY A 98 14.20 -8.21 -15.77
N TYR A 99 13.58 -7.54 -14.80
CA TYR A 99 13.13 -6.16 -14.94
C TYR A 99 14.25 -5.19 -15.28
N CYS A 100 15.37 -5.22 -14.55
CA CYS A 100 16.50 -4.31 -14.80
C CYS A 100 17.08 -4.49 -16.21
N GLU A 101 17.26 -5.73 -16.65
CA GLU A 101 17.69 -6.05 -18.02
C GLU A 101 16.73 -5.49 -19.07
N GLY A 102 15.43 -5.64 -18.82
CA GLY A 102 14.39 -5.13 -19.72
C GLY A 102 14.35 -3.61 -19.79
N ALA A 103 14.44 -2.96 -18.62
CA ALA A 103 14.43 -1.51 -18.50
C ALA A 103 15.73 -0.86 -19.00
N GLY A 104 16.81 -1.64 -19.15
CA GLY A 104 18.12 -1.14 -19.58
C GLY A 104 18.76 -0.25 -18.53
N ILE A 105 18.69 -0.65 -17.26
CA ILE A 105 19.36 -0.03 -16.12
C ILE A 105 20.30 -1.04 -15.45
N SER A 106 21.32 -0.55 -14.75
CA SER A 106 22.18 -1.40 -13.93
C SER A 106 21.43 -1.96 -12.71
N PHE A 107 21.95 -3.04 -12.13
CA PHE A 107 21.34 -3.62 -10.93
C PHE A 107 21.47 -2.70 -9.71
N ALA A 108 22.55 -1.92 -9.59
CA ALA A 108 22.67 -0.89 -8.56
C ALA A 108 21.59 0.20 -8.70
N GLU A 109 21.33 0.68 -9.92
CA GLU A 109 20.24 1.63 -10.18
C GLU A 109 18.88 1.01 -9.91
N GLY A 110 18.68 -0.26 -10.27
CA GLY A 110 17.47 -1.01 -9.92
C GLY A 110 17.26 -1.10 -8.42
N ALA A 111 18.30 -1.49 -7.67
CA ALA A 111 18.27 -1.65 -6.21
C ALA A 111 17.92 -0.33 -5.51
N LEU A 112 18.48 0.79 -5.98
CA LEU A 112 18.11 2.13 -5.51
C LEU A 112 16.60 2.38 -5.63
N LEU A 113 16.00 2.01 -6.76
CA LEU A 113 14.57 2.21 -7.00
C LEU A 113 13.67 1.23 -6.22
N GLN A 114 14.17 0.03 -5.90
CA GLN A 114 13.41 -0.95 -5.10
C GLN A 114 13.43 -0.67 -3.61
N ALA A 115 14.47 0.01 -3.11
CA ALA A 115 14.68 0.18 -1.68
C ALA A 115 13.66 1.12 -1.03
N GLU A 116 13.05 2.06 -1.78
CA GLU A 116 12.17 3.07 -1.19
C GLU A 116 11.12 3.56 -2.19
N VAL A 117 9.84 3.49 -1.81
CA VAL A 117 8.75 4.25 -2.43
C VAL A 117 7.81 4.67 -1.30
N SER A 118 7.46 5.95 -1.23
CA SER A 118 6.53 6.47 -0.22
C SER A 118 5.30 7.11 -0.88
N PRO A 119 4.36 6.31 -1.42
CA PRO A 119 3.06 6.82 -1.82
C PRO A 119 2.18 7.02 -0.57
N GLY A 120 1.34 8.06 -0.57
CA GLY A 120 0.27 8.13 0.43
C GLY A 120 -0.79 7.07 0.10
N CYS A 121 -1.42 6.47 1.10
CA CYS A 121 -2.38 5.40 0.85
C CYS A 121 -3.37 5.24 2.00
N GLN A 122 -4.50 4.61 1.69
CA GLN A 122 -5.55 4.29 2.66
C GLN A 122 -6.25 3.00 2.27
N THR A 123 -6.51 2.12 3.25
CA THR A 123 -7.25 0.87 3.06
C THR A 123 -8.40 0.74 4.05
N LEU A 124 -9.55 0.28 3.54
CA LEU A 124 -10.69 -0.18 4.32
C LEU A 124 -11.05 -1.61 3.89
N GLY A 125 -10.88 -2.56 4.82
CA GLY A 125 -11.38 -3.93 4.71
C GLY A 125 -12.59 -4.13 5.62
N VAL A 126 -13.65 -4.76 5.12
CA VAL A 126 -14.84 -5.12 5.90
C VAL A 126 -15.24 -6.55 5.61
N GLN A 127 -15.28 -7.39 6.64
CA GLN A 127 -15.73 -8.78 6.56
C GLN A 127 -17.04 -8.98 7.32
N ASP A 128 -18.03 -9.62 6.68
CA ASP A 128 -19.25 -10.05 7.36
C ASP A 128 -18.98 -11.29 8.22
N THR A 129 -19.25 -11.21 9.52
CA THR A 129 -19.05 -12.34 10.45
C THR A 129 -19.97 -13.54 10.21
N LYS A 130 -21.07 -13.38 9.48
CA LYS A 130 -22.03 -14.45 9.16
C LYS A 130 -21.69 -15.19 7.88
N THR A 131 -21.39 -14.46 6.82
CA THR A 131 -21.12 -15.05 5.49
C THR A 131 -19.63 -15.22 5.23
N GLY A 132 -18.77 -14.54 5.99
CA GLY A 132 -17.32 -14.50 5.76
C GLY A 132 -16.89 -13.63 4.59
N GLU A 133 -17.83 -13.14 3.76
CA GLU A 133 -17.54 -12.32 2.59
C GLU A 133 -16.83 -11.02 2.96
N ILE A 134 -15.83 -10.66 2.15
CA ILE A 134 -14.96 -9.53 2.42
C ILE A 134 -15.12 -8.48 1.32
N ARG A 135 -15.14 -7.20 1.72
CA ARG A 135 -15.04 -6.06 0.79
C ARG A 135 -13.82 -5.23 1.13
N PHE A 136 -13.14 -4.78 0.09
CA PHE A 136 -11.93 -3.96 0.18
C PHE A 136 -12.09 -2.69 -0.64
N ILE A 137 -11.66 -1.57 -0.05
CA ILE A 137 -11.35 -0.32 -0.75
C ILE A 137 -9.90 -0.01 -0.42
N HIS A 138 -9.12 0.31 -1.43
CA HIS A 138 -7.79 0.85 -1.25
C HIS A 138 -7.59 2.03 -2.21
N THR A 139 -6.89 3.06 -1.77
CA THR A 139 -6.57 4.24 -2.58
C THR A 139 -5.10 4.56 -2.51
N GLU A 140 -4.54 4.90 -3.67
CA GLU A 140 -3.19 5.42 -3.85
C GLU A 140 -3.22 6.94 -3.95
N GLU A 141 -2.31 7.64 -3.27
CA GLU A 141 -2.25 9.11 -3.18
C GLU A 141 -0.89 9.64 -3.65
N ASP A 142 -0.91 10.69 -4.50
CA ASP A 142 0.29 11.38 -4.96
C ASP A 142 0.13 12.91 -4.85
N ALA A 143 0.83 13.51 -3.88
CA ALA A 143 0.82 14.95 -3.66
C ALA A 143 1.50 15.75 -4.79
N SER A 144 2.36 15.11 -5.61
CA SER A 144 3.07 15.77 -6.72
C SER A 144 2.18 16.07 -7.93
N SER A 145 0.95 15.55 -7.93
CA SER A 145 -0.02 15.68 -9.03
C SER A 145 -0.91 16.93 -8.94
N TYR A 146 -0.51 17.92 -8.13
CA TYR A 146 -1.19 19.20 -8.03
C TYR A 146 -1.00 20.01 -9.33
N GLY A 147 -1.99 19.96 -10.23
CA GLY A 147 -1.93 20.72 -11.49
C GLY A 147 -2.87 20.27 -12.60
N GLY A 148 -3.60 19.15 -12.46
CA GLY A 148 -4.64 18.77 -13.42
C GLY A 148 -4.15 18.44 -14.83
N SER A 149 -2.85 18.22 -15.05
CA SER A 149 -2.39 17.64 -16.30
C SER A 149 -2.61 16.12 -16.28
N GLU A 150 -3.40 15.63 -17.23
CA GLU A 150 -3.57 14.20 -17.52
C GLU A 150 -2.22 13.50 -17.87
N ASP A 151 -1.16 14.28 -18.13
CA ASP A 151 0.18 13.83 -18.49
C ASP A 151 1.06 13.38 -17.31
N GLY A 152 0.59 13.52 -16.07
CA GLY A 152 1.39 13.28 -14.85
C GLY A 152 1.53 11.82 -14.39
N TYR A 153 0.61 10.92 -14.78
CA TYR A 153 0.51 9.59 -14.18
C TYR A 153 1.16 8.48 -15.02
N ARG A 154 2.19 7.84 -14.46
CA ARG A 154 3.05 6.83 -15.11
C ARG A 154 2.87 5.44 -14.50
N TYR A 155 1.63 5.06 -14.20
CA TYR A 155 1.27 3.75 -13.66
C TYR A 155 0.65 2.86 -14.72
N LYS A 156 0.94 1.55 -14.62
CA LYS A 156 0.32 0.53 -15.45
C LYS A 156 -0.42 -0.48 -14.59
N LEU A 157 -1.54 -0.97 -15.10
CA LEU A 157 -2.12 -2.22 -14.63
C LEU A 157 -1.46 -3.34 -15.42
N VAL A 158 -0.85 -4.29 -14.72
CA VAL A 158 -0.04 -5.33 -15.34
C VAL A 158 -0.62 -6.69 -14.99
N GLN A 159 -0.76 -7.55 -15.99
CA GLN A 159 -1.00 -8.98 -15.81
C GLN A 159 0.22 -9.77 -16.26
N MET A 160 0.70 -10.67 -15.42
CA MET A 160 1.80 -11.58 -15.70
C MET A 160 1.32 -13.02 -15.66
N ASP A 161 1.35 -13.67 -16.82
CA ASP A 161 1.00 -15.08 -16.98
C ASP A 161 2.27 -15.92 -17.12
N LEU A 162 2.49 -16.79 -16.14
CA LEU A 162 3.50 -17.84 -16.12
C LEU A 162 2.80 -19.20 -16.22
N LYS A 163 3.56 -20.27 -16.52
CA LYS A 163 2.99 -21.63 -16.55
C LYS A 163 2.37 -21.98 -15.19
N GLY A 164 1.04 -21.99 -15.13
CA GLY A 164 0.27 -22.29 -13.92
C GLY A 164 0.22 -21.17 -12.87
N ARG A 165 0.61 -19.93 -13.21
CA ARG A 165 0.43 -18.76 -12.35
C ARG A 165 -0.01 -17.54 -13.16
N SER A 166 -1.01 -16.82 -12.68
CA SER A 166 -1.46 -15.53 -13.22
C SER A 166 -1.57 -14.54 -12.07
N ILE A 167 -0.91 -13.38 -12.21
CA ILE A 167 -0.92 -12.32 -11.21
C ILE A 167 -1.22 -10.99 -11.91
N ARG A 168 -2.23 -10.27 -11.43
CA ARG A 168 -2.53 -8.90 -11.84
C ARG A 168 -2.16 -7.92 -10.73
N PHE A 169 -1.57 -6.78 -11.06
CA PHE A 169 -1.14 -5.80 -10.06
C PHE A 169 -1.01 -4.39 -10.63
N PHE A 170 -1.12 -3.40 -9.76
CA PHE A 170 -0.84 -2.01 -10.08
C PHE A 170 0.65 -1.72 -9.94
N ALA A 171 1.28 -1.18 -10.98
CA ALA A 171 2.73 -1.09 -11.09
C ALA A 171 3.24 0.36 -11.09
N TYR A 172 4.20 0.64 -10.20
CA TYR A 172 4.96 1.88 -10.18
C TYR A 172 6.14 1.85 -11.15
N ARG A 173 6.53 3.04 -11.61
CA ARG A 173 7.77 3.25 -12.34
C ARG A 173 8.97 2.87 -11.47
N GLY A 174 9.93 2.12 -12.01
CA GLY A 174 11.13 1.69 -11.27
C GLY A 174 10.95 0.44 -10.41
N LEU A 175 9.73 -0.08 -10.22
CA LEU A 175 9.48 -1.28 -9.43
C LEU A 175 9.35 -2.54 -10.31
N CYS A 176 9.94 -3.66 -9.87
CA CYS A 176 10.10 -4.85 -10.71
C CYS A 176 8.90 -5.81 -10.69
N GLY A 177 7.89 -5.55 -9.87
CA GLY A 177 6.61 -6.25 -9.91
C GLY A 177 5.96 -6.46 -8.54
N TRP A 178 4.69 -6.90 -8.57
CA TRP A 178 3.91 -7.58 -7.52
C TRP A 178 3.75 -6.95 -6.11
N GLY A 179 4.16 -5.72 -5.88
CA GLY A 179 3.90 -5.00 -4.63
C GLY A 179 4.70 -3.71 -4.67
N PRO A 180 4.04 -2.56 -4.56
CA PRO A 180 3.59 -2.10 -3.25
C PRO A 180 2.25 -1.35 -3.23
N ALA A 181 1.41 -1.49 -4.26
CA ALA A 181 0.06 -0.90 -4.26
C ALA A 181 -0.95 -1.97 -3.90
N PHE A 182 -1.43 -2.67 -4.91
CA PHE A 182 -2.42 -3.71 -4.77
C PHE A 182 -2.35 -4.69 -5.94
N GLY A 183 -2.85 -5.90 -5.73
CA GLY A 183 -2.84 -6.95 -6.72
C GLY A 183 -3.75 -8.11 -6.39
N LEU A 184 -3.87 -9.01 -7.36
CA LEU A 184 -4.63 -10.24 -7.33
C LEU A 184 -3.74 -11.36 -7.86
N ASN A 185 -3.49 -12.37 -7.02
CA ASN A 185 -3.02 -13.66 -7.48
C ASN A 185 -4.24 -14.42 -8.00
N GLU A 186 -4.46 -14.41 -9.32
CA GLU A 186 -5.63 -15.03 -9.95
C GLU A 186 -5.61 -16.56 -9.85
N THR A 187 -4.45 -17.13 -9.54
CA THR A 187 -4.30 -18.59 -9.45
C THR A 187 -4.85 -19.12 -8.14
N THR A 188 -4.62 -18.39 -7.05
CA THR A 188 -5.03 -18.78 -5.71
C THR A 188 -6.26 -18.02 -5.22
N GLY A 189 -6.60 -16.91 -5.88
CA GLY A 189 -7.68 -16.03 -5.46
C GLY A 189 -7.35 -15.22 -4.22
N LEU A 190 -6.11 -14.73 -4.13
CA LEU A 190 -5.69 -13.81 -3.08
C LEU A 190 -5.61 -12.38 -3.61
N VAL A 191 -6.34 -11.48 -2.97
CA VAL A 191 -6.24 -10.03 -3.16
C VAL A 191 -5.29 -9.48 -2.09
N GLN A 192 -4.40 -8.60 -2.51
CA GLN A 192 -3.45 -7.89 -1.64
C GLN A 192 -3.64 -6.38 -1.84
N ALA A 193 -3.68 -5.63 -0.73
CA ALA A 193 -3.48 -4.18 -0.70
C ALA A 193 -2.32 -3.88 0.26
N VAL A 194 -1.52 -2.87 -0.06
CA VAL A 194 -0.28 -2.54 0.65
C VAL A 194 -0.33 -1.06 0.97
N ASP A 195 -0.07 -0.71 2.22
CA ASP A 195 0.02 0.65 2.69
C ASP A 195 1.45 0.95 3.18
N ASP A 196 2.07 2.01 2.64
CA ASP A 196 3.37 2.51 3.10
C ASP A 196 3.28 3.10 4.50
N LEU A 197 4.14 2.67 5.42
CA LEU A 197 4.13 3.16 6.80
C LEU A 197 5.19 4.24 7.03
N MET A 198 4.79 5.33 7.70
CA MET A 198 5.71 6.38 8.13
C MET A 198 6.48 5.94 9.39
N LEU A 199 7.68 5.38 9.25
CA LEU A 199 8.46 4.72 10.33
C LEU A 199 9.72 5.45 10.78
N ARG A 200 10.01 5.45 12.11
CA ARG A 200 11.16 6.17 12.73
C ARG A 200 12.50 5.64 12.28
N GLU A 201 12.55 4.33 12.16
CA GLU A 201 13.73 3.58 11.78
C GLU A 201 13.89 3.45 10.27
N ALA A 202 13.09 4.17 9.44
CA ALA A 202 13.23 4.15 7.98
C ALA A 202 14.63 4.62 7.50
N TYR A 203 15.41 5.25 8.37
CA TYR A 203 16.82 5.62 8.14
C TYR A 203 17.83 4.56 8.58
N GLU A 204 17.43 3.59 9.41
CA GLU A 204 18.26 2.43 9.71
C GLU A 204 18.13 1.43 8.54
N GLN A 205 19.21 1.30 7.77
CA GLN A 205 19.23 0.45 6.59
C GLN A 205 19.08 -1.03 6.99
N GLY A 206 17.90 -1.61 6.81
CA GLY A 206 17.67 -3.04 6.96
C GLY A 206 18.07 -3.85 5.73
N VAL A 207 18.37 -5.14 5.91
CA VAL A 207 18.79 -6.02 4.81
C VAL A 207 17.62 -6.37 3.89
N LEU A 208 16.42 -6.59 4.43
CA LEU A 208 15.27 -7.05 3.66
C LEU A 208 14.38 -5.88 3.20
N TRP A 209 14.16 -5.73 1.90
CA TRP A 209 13.37 -4.60 1.38
C TRP A 209 11.87 -4.85 1.52
N ALA A 210 11.10 -3.86 1.98
CA ALA A 210 9.64 -3.97 2.11
C ALA A 210 8.95 -4.33 0.78
N ASN A 211 9.41 -3.76 -0.33
CA ASN A 211 8.97 -4.11 -1.69
C ASN A 211 9.21 -5.60 -2.05
N ALA A 212 10.33 -6.17 -1.59
CA ALA A 212 10.60 -7.59 -1.80
C ALA A 212 9.63 -8.47 -0.99
N VAL A 213 9.29 -8.06 0.23
CA VAL A 213 8.28 -8.76 1.06
C VAL A 213 6.92 -8.71 0.38
N ALA A 214 6.46 -7.52 -0.04
CA ALA A 214 5.18 -7.36 -0.73
C ALA A 214 5.08 -8.18 -2.03
N PHE A 215 6.19 -8.30 -2.77
CA PHE A 215 6.29 -9.20 -3.92
C PHE A 215 6.15 -10.67 -3.51
N MET A 216 6.89 -11.11 -2.50
CA MET A 216 6.90 -12.51 -2.05
C MET A 216 5.51 -12.93 -1.57
N THR A 217 4.79 -12.05 -0.86
CA THR A 217 3.45 -12.35 -0.37
C THR A 217 2.45 -12.48 -1.52
N LEU A 218 2.45 -11.57 -2.50
CA LEU A 218 1.54 -11.65 -3.65
C LEU A 218 1.88 -12.86 -4.55
N ASP A 219 3.16 -13.14 -4.80
CA ASP A 219 3.60 -14.32 -5.57
C ASP A 219 3.18 -15.64 -4.92
N SER A 220 3.25 -15.69 -3.57
CA SER A 220 2.81 -16.88 -2.84
C SER A 220 1.31 -17.10 -2.96
N GLY A 221 0.52 -16.02 -2.91
CA GLY A 221 -0.91 -16.05 -3.10
C GLY A 221 -1.68 -16.85 -2.03
N ASP A 222 -1.04 -17.23 -0.92
CA ASP A 222 -1.65 -18.08 0.10
C ASP A 222 -1.31 -17.56 1.50
N ILE A 223 -2.34 -17.22 2.28
CA ILE A 223 -2.18 -16.63 3.61
C ILE A 223 -1.38 -17.54 4.54
N LYS A 224 -1.55 -18.86 4.48
CA LYS A 224 -0.79 -19.80 5.34
C LYS A 224 0.71 -19.80 4.99
N THR A 225 1.04 -19.74 3.70
CA THR A 225 2.41 -19.60 3.23
C THR A 225 3.01 -18.26 3.66
N ILE A 226 2.22 -17.19 3.60
CA ILE A 226 2.62 -15.85 4.06
C ILE A 226 2.90 -15.84 5.56
N GLU A 227 2.05 -16.45 6.39
CA GLU A 227 2.26 -16.60 7.84
C GLU A 227 3.58 -17.31 8.14
N LYS A 228 3.86 -18.43 7.45
CA LYS A 228 5.15 -19.13 7.57
C LYS A 228 6.33 -18.27 7.11
N LEU A 229 6.16 -17.45 6.08
CA LEU A 229 7.21 -16.52 5.61
C LEU A 229 7.56 -15.50 6.68
N PHE A 230 6.56 -14.85 7.28
CA PHE A 230 6.80 -13.90 8.36
C PHE A 230 7.42 -14.54 9.61
N LEU A 231 6.94 -15.73 10.02
CA LEU A 231 7.57 -16.49 11.11
C LEU A 231 9.04 -16.83 10.80
N LYS A 232 9.34 -17.13 9.53
CA LYS A 232 10.71 -17.40 9.10
C LYS A 232 11.57 -16.14 9.19
N ILE A 233 11.06 -14.99 8.74
CA ILE A 233 11.77 -13.70 8.83
C ILE A 233 12.05 -13.35 10.28
N GLU A 234 11.06 -13.46 11.17
CA GLU A 234 11.19 -13.17 12.61
C GLU A 234 12.25 -14.07 13.29
N SER A 235 12.40 -15.31 12.83
CA SER A 235 13.40 -16.24 13.37
C SER A 235 14.86 -15.92 12.98
N LEU A 236 15.09 -14.99 12.06
CA LEU A 236 16.43 -14.65 11.58
C LEU A 236 17.09 -13.61 12.51
N PRO A 237 18.23 -13.94 13.15
CA PRO A 237 18.87 -13.03 14.09
C PRO A 237 19.25 -11.69 13.46
N GLY A 238 18.85 -10.59 14.10
CA GLY A 238 19.21 -9.23 13.67
C GLY A 238 18.59 -8.78 12.35
N MET A 239 17.57 -9.48 11.86
CA MET A 239 16.89 -9.10 10.61
C MET A 239 16.16 -7.76 10.78
N LYS A 240 16.39 -6.85 9.83
CA LYS A 240 15.73 -5.54 9.76
C LYS A 240 15.20 -5.29 8.35
N PHE A 241 14.13 -4.51 8.26
CA PHE A 241 13.53 -4.07 7.01
C PHE A 241 14.09 -2.71 6.56
N THR A 242 14.34 -2.56 5.25
CA THR A 242 14.40 -1.23 4.62
C THR A 242 12.98 -0.83 4.23
N GLY A 243 12.48 0.27 4.81
CA GLY A 243 11.08 0.69 4.73
C GLY A 243 10.17 -0.12 5.67
N GLY A 244 8.85 0.02 5.49
CA GLY A 244 7.89 -0.85 6.18
C GLY A 244 6.46 -0.62 5.72
N TYR A 245 5.68 -1.69 5.71
CA TYR A 245 4.34 -1.73 5.13
C TYR A 245 3.32 -2.31 6.11
N SER A 246 2.06 -1.89 5.94
CA SER A 246 0.91 -2.69 6.31
C SER A 246 0.43 -3.42 5.07
N ILE A 247 0.29 -4.74 5.12
CA ILE A 247 -0.23 -5.53 4.00
C ILE A 247 -1.52 -6.20 4.42
N HIS A 248 -2.56 -6.00 3.63
CA HIS A 248 -3.90 -6.53 3.83
C HIS A 248 -4.22 -7.59 2.80
N PHE A 249 -4.66 -8.75 3.27
CA PHE A 249 -4.95 -9.92 2.47
C PHE A 249 -6.43 -10.29 2.55
N ALA A 250 -6.98 -10.68 1.41
CA ALA A 250 -8.27 -11.32 1.26
C ALA A 250 -8.08 -12.59 0.44
N GLN A 251 -8.47 -13.75 0.95
CA GLN A 251 -8.38 -15.00 0.20
C GLN A 251 -9.75 -15.67 0.14
N LEU A 252 -10.13 -16.12 -1.06
CA LEU A 252 -11.33 -16.92 -1.24
C LEU A 252 -11.25 -18.26 -0.50
N GLY A 253 -12.40 -18.85 -0.21
CA GLY A 253 -12.51 -20.14 0.48
C GLY A 253 -13.89 -20.34 1.08
N ASP A 254 -14.17 -21.54 1.62
CA ASP A 254 -15.46 -21.87 2.24
C ASP A 254 -15.92 -20.83 3.27
N LEU A 255 -14.97 -20.31 4.03
CA LEU A 255 -15.09 -19.06 4.75
C LEU A 255 -13.93 -18.16 4.27
N PRO A 256 -14.19 -17.09 3.51
CA PRO A 256 -13.14 -16.21 3.04
C PRO A 256 -12.32 -15.67 4.21
N LEU A 257 -11.01 -15.52 4.00
CA LEU A 257 -10.07 -15.17 5.06
C LEU A 257 -9.53 -13.76 4.87
N MET A 258 -9.69 -12.91 5.89
CA MET A 258 -9.07 -11.60 5.96
C MET A 258 -7.89 -11.64 6.96
N ARG A 259 -6.73 -11.16 6.55
CA ARG A 259 -5.55 -11.02 7.41
C ARG A 259 -4.83 -9.71 7.13
N SER A 260 -4.10 -9.21 8.11
CA SER A 260 -3.33 -7.98 7.96
C SER A 260 -2.07 -8.05 8.80
N VAL A 261 -0.98 -7.50 8.29
CA VAL A 261 0.32 -7.51 8.95
C VAL A 261 1.02 -6.17 8.75
N GLU A 262 1.53 -5.60 9.83
CA GLU A 262 2.43 -4.46 9.81
C GLU A 262 3.86 -4.93 10.06
N PHE A 263 4.81 -4.36 9.34
CA PHE A 263 6.22 -4.64 9.59
C PHE A 263 7.09 -3.43 9.25
N GLY A 264 8.25 -3.37 9.91
CA GLY A 264 9.22 -2.30 9.74
C GLY A 264 10.25 -2.31 10.85
N GLY A 265 11.44 -1.76 10.60
CA GLY A 265 12.55 -1.88 11.56
C GLY A 265 12.90 -3.36 11.79
N ASP A 266 12.90 -3.82 13.02
CA ASP A 266 13.08 -5.24 13.39
C ASP A 266 11.76 -5.94 13.78
N LYS A 267 10.60 -5.32 13.53
CA LYS A 267 9.30 -5.77 14.03
C LYS A 267 8.35 -6.25 12.93
N ILE A 268 7.54 -7.24 13.29
CA ILE A 268 6.42 -7.77 12.52
C ILE A 268 5.24 -7.94 13.46
N LYS A 269 4.05 -7.48 13.07
CA LYS A 269 2.83 -7.55 13.87
C LYS A 269 1.62 -7.92 13.02
N TRP A 270 1.00 -9.04 13.37
CA TRP A 270 -0.30 -9.41 12.80
C TRP A 270 -1.40 -8.59 13.48
N LEU A 271 -2.21 -7.93 12.66
CA LEU A 271 -3.28 -7.06 13.14
C LEU A 271 -4.58 -7.85 13.28
N GLU A 272 -5.25 -7.64 14.40
CA GLU A 272 -6.61 -8.13 14.62
C GLU A 272 -7.64 -7.10 14.12
N PRO A 273 -8.61 -7.49 13.29
CA PRO A 273 -9.68 -6.59 12.86
C PRO A 273 -10.55 -6.10 14.04
N ASP A 274 -10.98 -4.85 13.97
CA ASP A 274 -11.96 -4.28 14.89
C ASP A 274 -13.32 -4.97 14.71
N LYS A 275 -13.83 -5.58 15.78
CA LYS A 275 -15.17 -6.20 15.77
C LYS A 275 -16.25 -5.17 16.11
N VAL A 276 -17.05 -4.80 15.11
CA VAL A 276 -18.19 -3.89 15.27
C VAL A 276 -19.47 -4.56 14.81
N ARG A 277 -20.35 -4.88 15.76
CA ARG A 277 -21.61 -5.62 15.52
C ARG A 277 -21.35 -6.95 14.80
N ASN A 278 -21.83 -7.11 13.58
CA ASN A 278 -21.67 -8.30 12.74
C ASN A 278 -20.53 -8.16 11.71
N ARG A 279 -19.56 -7.27 11.97
CA ARG A 279 -18.49 -6.93 11.03
C ARG A 279 -17.13 -7.00 11.72
N LEU A 280 -16.14 -7.43 10.96
CA LEU A 280 -14.72 -7.26 11.24
C LEU A 280 -14.19 -6.17 10.31
N ILE A 281 -13.47 -5.19 10.85
CA ILE A 281 -13.06 -4.00 10.10
C ILE A 281 -11.54 -3.82 10.23
N ILE A 282 -10.88 -3.63 9.09
CA ILE A 282 -9.51 -3.14 9.02
C ILE A 282 -9.53 -1.74 8.41
N ALA A 283 -8.92 -0.79 9.09
CA ALA A 283 -8.87 0.61 8.70
C ALA A 283 -7.42 1.10 8.81
N GLN A 284 -6.76 1.20 7.66
CA GLN A 284 -5.33 1.53 7.56
C GLN A 284 -5.14 2.86 6.84
N THR A 285 -4.16 3.61 7.30
CA THR A 285 -3.57 4.75 6.60
C THR A 285 -2.04 4.56 6.60
N ASN A 286 -1.27 5.59 6.25
CA ASN A 286 0.18 5.53 6.39
C ASN A 286 0.72 5.49 7.83
N CYS A 287 -0.15 5.48 8.85
CA CYS A 287 0.24 5.34 10.26
C CYS A 287 0.11 3.89 10.72
N PRO A 288 1.14 3.34 11.40
CA PRO A 288 1.03 2.05 12.06
C PRO A 288 -0.12 2.01 13.08
N LEU A 289 -0.81 0.88 13.15
CA LEU A 289 -1.86 0.60 14.13
C LEU A 289 -1.28 -0.03 15.40
N ASP A 290 -0.23 -0.85 15.25
CA ASP A 290 0.42 -1.50 16.38
C ASP A 290 1.48 -0.57 17.03
N PRO A 291 1.43 -0.38 18.35
CA PRO A 291 2.35 0.52 19.05
C PRO A 291 3.82 0.07 19.02
N GLU A 292 4.11 -1.21 18.75
CA GLU A 292 5.47 -1.72 18.63
C GLU A 292 6.11 -1.38 17.28
N ILE A 293 5.32 -1.16 16.23
CA ILE A 293 5.78 -0.67 14.94
C ILE A 293 5.96 0.86 15.07
N GLN A 294 7.13 1.29 15.55
CA GLN A 294 7.38 2.69 15.92
C GLN A 294 7.32 3.64 14.70
N PRO A 295 6.38 4.59 14.65
CA PRO A 295 6.31 5.54 13.54
C PRO A 295 7.38 6.65 13.66
N PHE A 296 7.81 7.27 12.54
CA PHE A 296 8.54 8.55 12.59
C PHE A 296 7.54 9.67 12.53
N SER A 297 7.76 10.68 13.38
CA SER A 297 7.60 12.12 13.09
C SER A 297 6.89 12.37 11.77
N VAL A 298 5.57 12.35 11.74
CA VAL A 298 4.66 13.45 12.11
C VAL A 298 3.38 12.84 12.74
N THR A 299 3.44 11.58 13.17
CA THR A 299 2.23 10.74 13.40
C THR A 299 2.39 9.71 14.54
N SER A 300 3.32 9.92 15.48
CA SER A 300 3.42 9.10 16.71
C SER A 300 3.60 10.00 17.90
N PRO A 301 2.86 9.81 19.01
CA PRO A 301 3.04 10.63 20.20
C PRO A 301 4.53 10.64 20.59
N PRO A 302 5.13 11.82 20.88
CA PRO A 302 6.56 11.92 21.13
C PRO A 302 6.91 11.16 22.41
N GLN A 303 8.08 10.52 22.44
CA GLN A 303 8.54 9.79 23.62
C GLN A 303 8.68 10.73 24.84
N LYS A 304 8.81 10.13 26.03
CA LYS A 304 8.97 10.87 27.30
C LYS A 304 10.26 11.72 27.25
N GLY A 305 10.10 13.02 27.01
CA GLY A 305 11.21 13.98 26.91
C GLY A 305 11.39 14.61 25.51
N GLU A 306 10.69 14.11 24.49
CA GLU A 306 10.68 14.69 23.14
C GLU A 306 9.47 15.63 22.95
N TYR A 307 9.63 16.65 22.09
CA TYR A 307 8.56 17.58 21.72
C TYR A 307 8.13 17.36 20.27
N TRP A 308 6.82 17.43 20.03
CA TRP A 308 6.31 17.55 18.67
C TRP A 308 6.57 18.94 18.09
N GLY A 309 7.10 18.98 16.87
CA GLY A 309 6.91 20.15 16.02
C GLY A 309 5.43 20.33 15.67
N ARG A 310 4.99 21.56 15.37
CA ARG A 310 3.57 21.85 15.07
C ARG A 310 3.04 21.10 13.84
N ALA A 311 3.85 20.99 12.77
CA ALA A 311 3.52 20.16 11.61
C ALA A 311 3.39 18.69 12.02
N GLY A 312 4.38 18.24 12.82
CA GLY A 312 4.44 17.01 13.64
C GLY A 312 3.12 16.61 14.29
N ALA A 313 2.40 17.58 14.83
CA ALA A 313 1.17 17.31 15.54
C ALA A 313 -0.05 17.20 14.65
N GLN A 314 -0.04 18.00 13.58
CA GLN A 314 -1.17 18.14 12.69
C GLN A 314 -1.37 16.88 11.85
N LEU A 315 -0.29 16.34 11.26
CA LEU A 315 -0.41 15.14 10.42
C LEU A 315 -0.87 13.93 11.23
N TYR A 316 -0.44 13.77 12.50
CA TYR A 316 -0.93 12.68 13.36
C TYR A 316 -2.43 12.70 13.49
N VAL A 317 -2.97 13.85 13.87
CA VAL A 317 -4.40 13.96 14.10
C VAL A 317 -5.14 13.79 12.78
N GLU A 318 -4.62 14.30 11.67
CA GLU A 318 -5.18 14.05 10.34
C GLU A 318 -5.25 12.54 10.02
N MET A 319 -4.17 11.79 10.21
CA MET A 319 -4.15 10.35 9.95
C MET A 319 -5.03 9.55 10.90
N ARG A 320 -5.05 9.92 12.18
CA ARG A 320 -5.94 9.29 13.16
C ARG A 320 -7.42 9.56 12.88
N GLU A 321 -7.78 10.79 12.53
CA GLU A 321 -9.16 11.15 12.16
C GLU A 321 -9.57 10.43 10.87
N ARG A 322 -8.67 10.32 9.88
CA ARG A 322 -8.86 9.47 8.69
C ARG A 322 -9.16 8.04 9.13
N GLN A 323 -8.33 7.45 9.98
CA GLN A 323 -8.52 6.08 10.47
C GLN A 323 -9.87 5.89 11.20
N LEU A 324 -10.22 6.75 12.16
CA LEU A 324 -11.51 6.70 12.87
C LEU A 324 -12.69 6.80 11.90
N ARG A 325 -12.54 7.57 10.83
CA ARG A 325 -13.56 7.69 9.80
C ARG A 325 -13.66 6.44 8.93
N LEU A 326 -12.54 5.83 8.55
CA LEU A 326 -12.54 4.52 7.87
C LEU A 326 -13.31 3.49 8.69
N VAL A 327 -13.04 3.41 10.00
CA VAL A 327 -13.79 2.54 10.93
C VAL A 327 -15.28 2.87 10.93
N THR A 328 -15.64 4.16 10.98
CA THR A 328 -17.03 4.62 10.94
C THR A 328 -17.73 4.22 9.63
N ILE A 329 -17.06 4.39 8.48
CA ILE A 329 -17.57 4.00 7.16
C ILE A 329 -17.80 2.48 7.15
N GLY A 330 -16.80 1.70 7.56
CA GLY A 330 -16.89 0.24 7.62
C GLY A 330 -18.01 -0.25 8.54
N ALA A 331 -18.28 0.45 9.63
CA ALA A 331 -19.31 0.10 10.61
C ALA A 331 -20.73 0.50 10.19
N THR A 332 -20.89 1.63 9.50
CA THR A 332 -22.21 2.28 9.33
C THR A 332 -22.73 2.25 7.90
N VAL A 333 -21.87 2.19 6.89
CA VAL A 333 -22.34 2.17 5.50
C VAL A 333 -22.85 0.79 5.15
N ASP A 334 -24.01 0.76 4.51
CA ASP A 334 -24.61 -0.46 3.99
C ASP A 334 -23.86 -0.95 2.73
N TRP A 335 -22.66 -1.50 2.95
CA TRP A 335 -21.75 -2.02 1.93
C TRP A 335 -21.88 -3.54 1.71
N LEU A 336 -22.43 -4.25 2.70
CA LEU A 336 -22.65 -5.70 2.63
C LEU A 336 -23.88 -6.01 1.75
N LYS A 337 -23.73 -5.84 0.43
CA LYS A 337 -24.78 -6.07 -0.57
C LYS A 337 -24.89 -7.54 -0.96
N LYS A 338 -26.03 -7.90 -1.57
CA LYS A 338 -26.44 -9.29 -1.83
C LYS A 338 -25.61 -10.00 -2.89
N ASN A 339 -24.88 -9.27 -3.73
CA ASN A 339 -24.04 -9.81 -4.79
C ASN A 339 -22.78 -8.95 -5.01
N MET A 340 -21.85 -9.50 -5.79
CA MET A 340 -20.59 -8.85 -6.16
C MET A 340 -20.81 -7.49 -6.85
N ASP A 341 -21.65 -7.41 -7.89
CA ASP A 341 -21.86 -6.19 -8.67
C ASP A 341 -22.38 -5.02 -7.82
N GLU A 342 -23.37 -5.28 -6.96
CA GLU A 342 -23.89 -4.30 -6.01
C GLU A 342 -22.83 -3.89 -4.98
N SER A 343 -21.99 -4.83 -4.54
CA SER A 343 -20.91 -4.55 -3.58
C SER A 343 -19.82 -3.67 -4.20
N ILE A 344 -19.42 -3.94 -5.45
CA ILE A 344 -18.47 -3.11 -6.20
C ILE A 344 -19.06 -1.73 -6.45
N LYS A 345 -20.30 -1.66 -6.96
CA LYS A 345 -21.00 -0.38 -7.16
C LYS A 345 -21.05 0.43 -5.86
N LYS A 346 -21.36 -0.22 -4.73
CA LYS A 346 -21.44 0.45 -3.45
C LYS A 346 -20.08 0.92 -2.93
N GLY A 347 -19.03 0.15 -3.15
CA GLY A 347 -17.66 0.57 -2.86
C GLY A 347 -17.25 1.80 -3.67
N LEU A 348 -17.65 1.84 -4.95
CA LEU A 348 -17.44 3.03 -5.81
C LEU A 348 -18.26 4.23 -5.34
N GLU A 349 -19.48 4.04 -4.84
CA GLU A 349 -20.26 5.12 -4.21
C GLU A 349 -19.59 5.66 -2.94
N ILE A 350 -19.00 4.78 -2.12
CA ILE A 350 -18.22 5.18 -0.93
C ILE A 350 -17.01 6.02 -1.36
N LEU A 351 -16.30 5.59 -2.40
CA LEU A 351 -15.21 6.36 -3.02
C LEU A 351 -15.67 7.62 -3.77
N ALA A 352 -16.95 7.79 -4.06
CA ALA A 352 -17.48 8.98 -4.74
C ALA A 352 -18.12 9.99 -3.76
N ASP A 353 -18.33 9.60 -2.49
CA ASP A 353 -18.98 10.44 -1.50
C ASP A 353 -18.05 11.62 -1.12
N PRO A 354 -18.52 12.89 -1.13
CA PRO A 354 -17.73 14.08 -0.80
C PRO A 354 -17.33 14.20 0.68
N TYR A 355 -17.14 13.08 1.36
CA TYR A 355 -16.37 12.99 2.58
C TYR A 355 -14.87 13.27 2.38
N ALA A 356 -14.48 13.45 1.11
CA ALA A 356 -13.24 14.06 0.62
C ALA A 356 -12.82 15.29 1.44
N ASP A 357 -11.51 15.46 1.55
CA ASP A 357 -10.83 16.53 2.30
C ASP A 357 -11.56 17.88 2.25
N VAL A 358 -12.04 18.34 3.40
CA VAL A 358 -12.60 19.69 3.54
C VAL A 358 -11.43 20.67 3.58
N GLY A 359 -10.88 20.98 2.41
CA GLY A 359 -9.87 22.01 2.26
C GLY A 359 -10.47 23.38 2.57
N LYS A 360 -9.89 24.09 3.54
CA LYS A 360 -10.12 25.53 3.68
C LYS A 360 -8.79 26.24 3.84
N SER A 361 -8.50 27.16 2.93
CA SER A 361 -7.39 28.10 3.07
C SER A 361 -7.53 28.87 4.40
N VAL A 362 -6.58 28.65 5.32
CA VAL A 362 -6.54 29.34 6.61
C VAL A 362 -5.47 30.43 6.55
N GLY A 363 -5.80 31.59 5.96
CA GLY A 363 -5.06 32.84 6.18
C GLY A 363 -4.69 33.66 4.94
N GLY A 364 -4.79 34.99 5.07
CA GLY A 364 -4.48 35.98 4.03
C GLY A 364 -3.00 36.20 3.72
N GLN A 365 -2.18 35.14 3.75
CA GLN A 365 -0.76 35.18 3.35
C GLN A 365 -0.34 33.95 2.51
N GLY A 366 -1.27 33.38 1.73
CA GLY A 366 -0.92 32.41 0.68
C GLY A 366 -0.33 31.07 1.17
N ARG A 367 -0.53 30.70 2.45
CA ARG A 367 -0.19 29.36 2.95
C ARG A 367 -1.48 28.58 3.22
N ASP A 368 -1.92 27.82 2.24
CA ASP A 368 -3.06 26.93 2.37
C ASP A 368 -2.72 25.79 3.36
N SER A 369 -3.44 25.72 4.48
CA SER A 369 -3.41 24.58 5.39
C SER A 369 -4.65 23.73 5.13
N PHE A 370 -4.47 22.47 4.70
CA PHE A 370 -5.57 21.57 4.39
C PHE A 370 -5.82 20.63 5.58
N TYR A 371 -7.09 20.30 5.82
CA TYR A 371 -7.48 19.26 6.78
C TYR A 371 -7.92 18.05 5.98
N TYR A 372 -7.14 16.97 6.08
CA TYR A 372 -7.47 15.75 5.37
C TYR A 372 -8.37 14.89 6.24
N THR A 373 -9.57 14.60 5.76
CA THR A 373 -10.59 14.00 6.65
C THR A 373 -11.23 12.74 6.11
N GLY A 374 -10.97 12.26 4.89
CA GLY A 374 -11.66 11.05 4.43
C GLY A 374 -11.17 10.44 3.12
N LEU A 375 -11.87 9.35 2.75
CA LEU A 375 -11.77 8.65 1.47
C LEU A 375 -12.73 9.25 0.44
N PRO A 376 -12.30 9.38 -0.83
CA PRO A 376 -10.91 9.44 -1.27
C PRO A 376 -10.33 10.81 -0.88
N SER A 377 -9.01 10.89 -0.71
CA SER A 377 -8.39 12.21 -0.59
C SER A 377 -8.37 12.91 -1.95
N ARG A 378 -8.16 14.21 -1.94
CA ARG A 378 -7.96 15.00 -3.17
C ARG A 378 -6.72 14.56 -3.98
N TRP A 379 -5.84 13.77 -3.36
CA TRP A 379 -4.61 13.26 -3.94
C TRP A 379 -4.76 11.86 -4.49
N THR A 380 -5.93 11.23 -4.36
CA THR A 380 -6.15 9.88 -4.84
C THR A 380 -5.98 9.80 -6.37
N VAL A 381 -5.07 8.93 -6.80
CA VAL A 381 -4.63 8.77 -8.19
C VAL A 381 -5.12 7.47 -8.81
N ALA A 382 -5.23 6.44 -7.98
CA ALA A 382 -5.75 5.13 -8.33
C ALA A 382 -6.50 4.54 -7.14
N HIS A 383 -7.39 3.61 -7.43
CA HIS A 383 -8.15 2.91 -6.40
C HIS A 383 -8.45 1.48 -6.81
N LEU A 384 -8.54 0.63 -5.79
CA LEU A 384 -9.06 -0.72 -5.85
C LEU A 384 -10.38 -0.77 -5.10
N VAL A 385 -11.38 -1.42 -5.70
CA VAL A 385 -12.56 -1.94 -4.99
C VAL A 385 -12.62 -3.44 -5.24
N SER A 386 -12.71 -4.23 -4.19
CA SER A 386 -12.81 -5.68 -4.33
C SER A 386 -13.91 -6.27 -3.45
N TYR A 387 -14.47 -7.36 -3.95
CA TYR A 387 -15.33 -8.28 -3.24
C TYR A 387 -14.69 -9.67 -3.29
N VAL A 388 -14.62 -10.35 -2.16
CA VAL A 388 -14.09 -11.72 -2.05
C VAL A 388 -15.14 -12.57 -1.34
N GLY A 389 -15.77 -13.45 -2.11
CA GLY A 389 -16.75 -14.43 -1.65
C GLY A 389 -16.15 -15.82 -1.54
N ARG A 390 -17.03 -16.82 -1.46
CA ARG A 390 -16.64 -18.24 -1.31
C ARG A 390 -15.90 -18.78 -2.53
N ASP A 391 -16.44 -18.53 -3.71
CA ASP A 391 -16.04 -19.08 -5.00
C ASP A 391 -15.85 -17.99 -6.08
N GLU A 392 -16.10 -16.73 -5.75
CA GLU A 392 -15.99 -15.60 -6.67
C GLU A 392 -15.19 -14.43 -6.10
N ILE A 393 -14.51 -13.71 -6.99
CA ILE A 393 -13.81 -12.45 -6.70
C ILE A 393 -14.24 -11.39 -7.70
N GLY A 394 -14.66 -10.23 -7.19
CA GLY A 394 -14.74 -9.00 -7.95
C GLY A 394 -13.48 -8.17 -7.73
N PHE A 395 -12.76 -7.84 -8.80
CA PHE A 395 -11.54 -7.03 -8.75
C PHE A 395 -11.69 -5.81 -9.68
N TYR A 396 -12.04 -4.66 -9.10
CA TYR A 396 -12.20 -3.40 -9.82
C TYR A 396 -11.01 -2.48 -9.57
N VAL A 397 -10.39 -1.98 -10.64
CA VAL A 397 -9.31 -0.99 -10.57
C VAL A 397 -9.66 0.25 -11.39
N GLY A 398 -9.53 1.44 -10.79
CA GLY A 398 -9.78 2.71 -11.45
C GLY A 398 -8.63 3.71 -11.33
N LYS A 399 -8.43 4.53 -12.37
CA LYS A 399 -7.68 5.80 -12.29
C LYS A 399 -8.62 6.96 -12.02
N LEU A 400 -8.14 7.97 -11.27
CA LEU A 400 -8.85 9.18 -10.84
C LEU A 400 -9.98 8.90 -9.82
N THR A 401 -10.22 9.85 -8.92
CA THR A 401 -11.40 9.81 -8.05
C THR A 401 -12.68 9.91 -8.88
N PRO A 402 -13.73 9.11 -8.58
CA PRO A 402 -15.05 9.35 -9.13
C PRO A 402 -15.46 10.82 -8.90
N LYS A 403 -16.17 11.43 -9.86
CA LYS A 403 -16.65 12.81 -9.70
C LYS A 403 -17.42 12.95 -8.39
N THR A 404 -17.08 13.96 -7.58
CA THR A 404 -17.73 14.23 -6.30
C THR A 404 -19.25 14.40 -6.49
N ILE A 405 -20.03 13.79 -5.59
CA ILE A 405 -21.49 13.95 -5.58
C ILE A 405 -21.84 15.32 -4.96
N LYS A 406 -22.24 16.28 -5.79
CA LYS A 406 -22.62 17.64 -5.33
C LYS A 406 -23.70 17.58 -4.24
N GLY A 407 -23.54 18.38 -3.17
CA GLY A 407 -24.56 18.60 -2.13
C GLY A 407 -24.45 17.73 -0.86
N ARG A 408 -23.58 16.72 -0.82
CA ARG A 408 -23.32 15.92 0.40
C ARG A 408 -22.21 16.47 1.30
N GLU A 409 -21.49 17.49 0.84
CA GLU A 409 -20.36 18.19 1.52
C GLU A 409 -20.69 18.71 2.94
N TYR A 410 -21.98 18.83 3.30
CA TYR A 410 -22.44 19.48 4.54
C TYR A 410 -23.33 18.60 5.45
N ALA A 411 -23.56 17.33 5.08
CA ALA A 411 -24.55 16.49 5.75
C ALA A 411 -24.18 16.07 7.20
N LEU A 412 -22.91 16.20 7.61
CA LEU A 412 -22.43 15.77 8.93
C LEU A 412 -22.36 16.88 10.01
N LYS A 413 -22.85 18.11 9.74
CA LYS A 413 -22.94 19.21 10.72
C LYS A 413 -21.62 19.50 11.49
N PHE A 414 -20.45 19.37 10.86
CA PHE A 414 -19.19 19.77 11.49
C PHE A 414 -19.18 21.29 11.77
N LYS A 415 -19.00 21.66 13.04
CA LYS A 415 -19.07 23.06 13.50
C LYS A 415 -17.88 23.88 13.00
N LYS A 416 -18.17 25.05 12.44
CA LYS A 416 -17.28 26.08 11.86
C LYS A 416 -16.12 26.63 12.74
N ASN A 417 -15.87 26.14 13.95
CA ASN A 417 -14.94 26.78 14.90
C ASN A 417 -13.46 26.43 14.70
N TYR A 418 -12.97 26.54 13.46
CA TYR A 418 -11.60 26.14 13.06
C TYR A 418 -10.52 27.21 13.25
N LYS A 419 -10.86 28.41 13.75
CA LYS A 419 -9.89 29.48 14.05
C LYS A 419 -8.90 29.11 15.17
N PHE A 420 -9.20 28.02 15.91
CA PHE A 420 -8.37 27.47 17.00
C PHE A 420 -7.87 26.05 16.72
N ALA A 421 -8.09 25.50 15.51
CA ALA A 421 -7.81 24.10 15.21
C ALA A 421 -6.37 23.70 15.52
N GLY A 422 -5.35 24.50 15.19
CA GLY A 422 -3.96 24.17 15.57
C GLY A 422 -3.73 24.03 17.09
N LYS A 423 -4.40 24.84 17.93
CA LYS A 423 -4.29 24.79 19.40
C LYS A 423 -5.14 23.66 19.99
N GLU A 424 -6.32 23.41 19.44
CA GLU A 424 -7.20 22.32 19.86
C GLU A 424 -6.67 20.95 19.38
N LEU A 425 -6.10 20.86 18.18
CA LEU A 425 -5.36 19.69 17.69
C LEU A 425 -4.14 19.41 18.56
N TRP A 426 -3.39 20.45 18.96
CA TRP A 426 -2.29 20.31 19.90
C TRP A 426 -2.76 19.75 21.25
N LYS A 427 -3.88 20.26 21.80
CA LYS A 427 -4.46 19.72 23.03
C LYS A 427 -4.97 18.28 22.87
N LEU A 428 -5.57 17.95 21.73
CA LEU A 428 -6.06 16.61 21.41
C LEU A 428 -4.88 15.63 21.32
N ALA A 429 -3.87 15.98 20.53
CA ALA A 429 -2.60 15.27 20.46
C ALA A 429 -1.96 15.04 21.83
N GLU A 430 -1.92 16.07 22.67
CA GLU A 430 -1.35 15.96 24.01
C GLU A 430 -2.20 15.06 24.94
N ARG A 431 -3.53 15.05 24.77
CA ARG A 431 -4.42 14.13 25.47
C ARG A 431 -4.18 12.68 25.04
N GLU A 432 -4.09 12.45 23.74
CA GLU A 432 -3.85 11.12 23.17
C GLU A 432 -2.47 10.58 23.53
N ARG A 433 -1.44 11.45 23.54
CA ARG A 433 -0.13 11.16 24.12
C ARG A 433 -0.23 10.66 25.57
N ARG A 434 -1.01 11.33 26.41
CA ARG A 434 -1.21 10.93 27.81
C ARG A 434 -1.96 9.61 27.97
N ILE A 435 -2.83 9.23 27.03
CA ILE A 435 -3.52 7.93 27.03
C ILE A 435 -2.54 6.83 26.63
N PHE A 436 -1.77 7.05 25.57
CA PHE A 436 -0.81 6.08 25.03
C PHE A 436 0.32 5.74 26.02
N PHE A 437 0.82 6.71 26.79
CA PHE A 437 1.88 6.51 27.79
C PHE A 437 1.39 6.26 29.23
N LYS A 438 0.11 5.90 29.42
CA LYS A 438 -0.48 5.61 30.74
C LYS A 438 -0.56 4.11 31.08
N GLN A 439 0.34 3.31 30.51
CA GLN A 439 0.69 1.99 31.04
C GLN A 439 2.01 2.10 31.80
#